data_AF-A0A0G0JPS5-F1
#
_entry.id   AF-A0A0G0JPS5-F1
#
_cell.length_a   1.000
_cell.length_b   1.000
_cell.length_c   1.000
_cell.angle_alpha   90.00
_cell.angle_beta   90.00
_cell.angle_gamma   90.00
#
_symmetry.space_group_name_H-M   'P 1'
#
loop_
_entity.id
_entity.type
_entity.pdbx_description
1 polymer ?
#
loop_
_entity_poly.entity_id
_entity_poly.type
_entity_poly.pdbx_seq_one_letter_code
_entity_poly.pdbx_strand_id
1 'polypeptide(L)'
;MPSEKIIGYVLLGVGIFLMLVAAFQIILVFTGKAQPIKILNTTAQNNNQNTSKNIDSSNPDELLKQIQEDPLSLLSSGGGVSLPNLIDPTVLYQMLNLTVYYFIMQFMLGFGYKLASLGVQMVRPLKISVDQNRISNVVNSTKNSTQ
;
A
#
# COMPACT_ATOMS: atom_id res chain seq x y z
N MET A 1 -0.75 35.58 2.09
CA MET A 1 -0.35 35.58 0.67
C MET A 1 0.96 34.82 0.42
N PRO A 2 2.07 35.06 1.16
CA PRO A 2 3.29 34.24 1.00
C PRO A 2 3.24 32.89 1.74
N SER A 3 2.54 32.81 2.88
CA SER A 3 2.39 31.61 3.71
C SER A 3 1.82 30.41 2.94
N GLU A 4 0.80 30.64 2.11
CA GLU A 4 0.14 29.58 1.34
C GLU A 4 1.05 29.01 0.25
N LYS A 5 1.94 29.84 -0.29
CA LYS A 5 2.94 29.39 -1.27
C LYS A 5 4.05 28.59 -0.59
N ILE A 6 4.46 29.01 0.61
CA ILE A 6 5.49 28.32 1.39
C ILE A 6 5.04 26.90 1.74
N ILE A 7 3.81 26.72 2.24
CA ILE A 7 3.29 25.39 2.57
C ILE A 7 3.17 24.50 1.32
N GLY A 8 2.81 25.06 0.17
CA GLY A 8 2.79 24.36 -1.12
C GLY A 8 4.17 23.86 -1.55
N TYR A 9 5.21 24.70 -1.43
CA TYR A 9 6.59 24.29 -1.71
C TYR A 9 7.13 23.25 -0.72
N VAL A 10 6.76 23.35 0.57
CA VAL A 10 7.12 22.34 1.58
C VAL A 10 6.48 20.99 1.23
N LEU A 11 5.19 20.95 0.91
CA LEU A 11 4.52 19.71 0.50
C LEU A 11 5.12 19.12 -0.78
N LEU A 12 5.44 19.97 -1.77
CA LEU A 12 6.08 19.55 -3.01
C LEU A 12 7.45 18.92 -2.74
N GLY A 13 8.28 19.61 -1.95
CA GLY A 13 9.62 19.13 -1.59
C GLY A 13 9.59 17.81 -0.82
N VAL A 14 8.73 17.71 0.19
CA VAL A 14 8.58 16.49 0.99
C VAL A 14 8.06 15.32 0.15
N GLY A 15 7.07 15.56 -0.73
CA GLY A 15 6.53 14.53 -1.62
C GLY A 15 7.59 13.99 -2.58
N ILE A 16 8.36 14.88 -3.24
CA ILE A 16 9.46 14.49 -4.13
C ILE A 16 10.55 13.74 -3.36
N PHE A 17 10.91 14.22 -2.17
CA PHE A 17 11.90 13.56 -1.33
C PHE A 17 11.48 12.13 -0.96
N LEU A 18 10.24 11.93 -0.52
CA LEU A 18 9.68 10.60 -0.23
C LEU A 18 9.74 9.67 -1.44
N MET A 19 9.42 10.19 -2.63
CA MET A 19 9.50 9.41 -3.86
C MET A 19 10.93 8.97 -4.19
N LEU A 20 11.90 9.87 -4.04
CA LEU A 20 13.31 9.54 -4.29
C LEU A 20 13.82 8.48 -3.31
N VAL A 21 13.48 8.59 -2.02
CA VAL A 21 13.86 7.60 -1.00
C VAL A 21 13.23 6.23 -1.31
N ALA A 22 11.94 6.19 -1.64
CA ALA A 22 11.25 4.95 -1.98
C ALA A 22 11.84 4.30 -3.25
N ALA A 23 12.07 5.08 -4.30
CA ALA A 23 12.68 4.60 -5.53
C ALA A 23 14.10 4.05 -5.26
N PHE A 24 14.92 4.77 -4.49
CA PHE A 24 16.27 4.32 -4.16
C PHE A 24 16.27 3.01 -3.39
N GLN A 25 15.38 2.85 -2.41
CA GLN A 25 15.21 1.60 -1.66
C GLN A 25 14.77 0.43 -2.54
N ILE A 26 13.85 0.67 -3.48
CA ILE A 26 13.41 -0.32 -4.47
C ILE A 26 14.61 -0.82 -5.29
N ILE A 27 15.40 0.10 -5.87
CA ILE A 27 16.60 -0.27 -6.64
C ILE A 27 17.59 -1.07 -5.78
N LEU A 28 17.79 -0.67 -4.51
CA LEU A 28 18.75 -1.35 -3.62
C LEU A 28 18.34 -2.81 -3.34
N VAL A 29 17.05 -3.05 -3.12
CA VAL A 29 16.50 -4.38 -2.88
C VAL A 29 16.53 -5.22 -4.17
N PHE A 30 16.25 -4.62 -5.33
CA PHE A 30 16.40 -5.30 -6.62
C PHE A 30 17.86 -5.70 -6.93
N THR A 31 18.84 -4.90 -6.50
CA THR A 31 20.27 -5.20 -6.67
C THR A 31 20.77 -6.22 -5.64
N GLY A 32 19.90 -6.70 -4.74
CA GLY A 32 20.26 -7.63 -3.66
C GLY A 32 21.18 -7.02 -2.59
N LYS A 33 21.41 -5.69 -2.62
CA LYS A 33 22.26 -4.99 -1.65
C LYS A 33 21.55 -4.73 -0.32
N ALA A 34 20.21 -4.82 -0.31
CA ALA A 34 19.39 -4.76 0.89
C ALA A 34 18.41 -5.95 0.91
N GLN A 35 18.25 -6.57 2.07
CA GLN A 35 17.21 -7.58 2.27
C GLN A 35 15.86 -6.87 2.45
N PRO A 36 14.78 -7.38 1.82
CA PRO A 36 13.44 -6.82 2.07
C PRO A 36 13.11 -6.93 3.55
N ILE A 37 12.38 -5.94 4.08
CA ILE A 37 11.91 -5.99 5.47
C ILE A 37 11.06 -7.25 5.61
N LYS A 38 11.44 -8.12 6.56
CA LYS A 38 10.69 -9.34 6.87
C LYS A 38 9.46 -8.90 7.67
N ILE A 39 8.31 -8.83 6.99
CA ILE A 39 7.03 -8.44 7.59
C ILE A 39 6.31 -9.69 8.13
N LEU A 40 6.52 -10.83 7.47
CA LEU A 40 6.00 -12.13 7.84
C LEU A 40 7.12 -12.98 8.43
N ASN A 41 7.10 -13.10 9.74
CA ASN A 41 8.01 -13.92 10.52
C ASN A 41 7.34 -15.26 10.70
N THR A 42 7.87 -16.30 10.05
CA THR A 42 7.42 -17.65 10.35
C THR A 42 8.40 -18.22 11.35
N THR A 43 7.86 -18.75 12.45
CA THR A 43 8.56 -19.68 13.34
C THR A 43 8.93 -20.99 12.61
N ALA A 44 8.61 -21.13 11.31
CA ALA A 44 8.86 -22.33 10.52
C ALA A 44 10.35 -22.57 10.23
N GLN A 45 11.25 -21.60 10.46
CA GLN A 45 12.69 -21.83 10.23
C GLN A 45 13.37 -22.73 11.28
N ASN A 46 12.64 -23.28 12.27
CA ASN A 46 13.13 -24.31 13.19
C ASN A 46 12.29 -25.60 13.22
N ASN A 47 11.43 -25.85 12.22
CA ASN A 47 10.77 -27.16 12.09
C ASN A 47 11.44 -28.02 11.01
N ASN A 48 12.76 -28.18 11.11
CA ASN A 48 13.43 -29.43 10.68
C ASN A 48 13.22 -30.56 11.71
N GLN A 49 12.13 -30.53 12.46
CA GLN A 49 11.64 -31.73 13.11
C GLN A 49 10.54 -32.28 12.23
N ASN A 50 10.84 -33.42 11.61
CA ASN A 50 9.88 -34.47 11.31
C ASN A 50 8.86 -34.55 12.46
N THR A 51 7.82 -33.74 12.36
CA THR A 51 6.62 -33.95 13.15
C THR A 51 5.57 -34.29 12.11
N SER A 52 5.73 -35.50 11.56
CA SER A 52 4.56 -36.35 11.36
C SER A 52 3.93 -36.58 12.73
N LYS A 53 3.36 -35.52 13.32
CA LYS A 53 2.38 -35.64 14.38
C LYS A 53 1.21 -36.28 13.64
N ASN A 54 0.88 -37.51 13.99
CA ASN A 54 -0.40 -38.08 13.60
C ASN A 54 -1.46 -37.13 14.17
N ILE A 55 -1.96 -36.22 13.34
CA ILE A 55 -3.04 -35.32 13.69
C ILE A 55 -4.29 -36.17 13.61
N ASP A 56 -4.88 -36.44 14.76
CA ASP A 56 -6.18 -37.08 14.83
C ASP A 56 -7.23 -36.06 14.37
N SER A 57 -7.56 -36.09 13.07
CA SER A 57 -8.54 -35.21 12.42
C SER A 57 -9.96 -35.31 12.98
N SER A 58 -10.18 -36.11 14.02
CA SER A 58 -11.47 -36.29 14.69
C SER A 58 -11.74 -35.27 15.79
N ASN A 59 -10.73 -34.53 16.28
CA ASN A 59 -10.92 -33.56 17.37
C ASN A 59 -10.91 -32.09 16.87
N PRO A 60 -12.07 -31.40 16.85
CA PRO A 60 -12.20 -30.04 16.30
C PRO A 60 -11.42 -28.98 17.09
N ASP A 61 -11.15 -29.22 18.37
CA ASP A 61 -10.47 -28.26 19.24
C ASP A 61 -8.98 -28.09 18.90
N GLU A 62 -8.34 -29.11 18.34
CA GLU A 62 -6.94 -29.04 17.91
C GLU A 62 -6.79 -28.32 16.56
N LEU A 63 -7.77 -28.45 15.67
CA LEU A 63 -7.83 -27.70 14.41
C LEU A 63 -7.97 -26.19 14.66
N LEU A 64 -8.78 -25.79 15.64
CA LEU A 64 -8.95 -24.38 15.98
C LEU A 64 -7.68 -23.74 16.53
N LYS A 65 -6.88 -24.49 17.32
CA LYS A 65 -5.58 -24.01 17.80
C LYS A 65 -4.56 -23.83 16.67
N GLN A 66 -4.55 -24.73 15.68
CA GLN A 66 -3.65 -24.63 14.53
C GLN A 66 -3.99 -23.45 13.61
N ILE A 67 -5.28 -23.13 13.41
CA ILE A 67 -5.73 -21.94 12.66
C ILE A 67 -5.29 -20.66 13.37
N GLN A 68 -5.27 -20.68 14.70
CA GLN A 68 -4.91 -19.54 15.52
C GLN A 68 -3.39 -19.30 15.58
N GLU A 69 -2.60 -20.37 15.48
CA GLU A 69 -1.13 -20.31 15.49
C GLU A 69 -0.53 -20.07 14.10
N ASP A 70 -1.12 -20.60 13.03
CA ASP A 70 -0.69 -20.32 11.66
C ASP A 70 -1.85 -20.45 10.65
N PRO A 71 -2.57 -19.36 10.33
CA PRO A 71 -3.73 -19.39 9.43
C PRO A 71 -3.36 -19.77 7.98
N LEU A 72 -2.08 -19.72 7.60
CA LEU A 72 -1.58 -20.14 6.29
C LEU A 72 -1.30 -21.65 6.21
N SER A 73 -1.19 -22.34 7.35
CA SER A 73 -1.00 -23.80 7.42
C SER A 73 -2.16 -24.55 6.75
N LEU A 74 -3.39 -24.04 6.85
CA LEU A 74 -4.56 -24.64 6.22
C LEU A 74 -4.57 -24.55 4.69
N LEU A 75 -3.96 -23.51 4.10
CA LEU A 75 -3.82 -23.44 2.64
C LEU A 75 -2.83 -24.48 2.12
N SER A 76 -1.89 -24.90 2.97
CA SER A 76 -1.02 -26.05 2.70
C SER A 76 -1.72 -27.39 2.94
N SER A 77 -2.74 -27.46 3.82
CA SER A 77 -3.29 -28.72 4.31
C SER A 77 -4.76 -29.02 3.92
N GLY A 78 -5.46 -28.17 3.16
CA GLY A 78 -6.88 -28.38 2.91
C GLY A 78 -7.43 -27.77 1.62
N GLY A 79 -7.31 -28.51 0.51
CA GLY A 79 -7.95 -28.15 -0.77
C GLY A 79 -7.40 -28.81 -2.03
N GLY A 80 -7.18 -30.13 -2.02
CA GLY A 80 -7.11 -30.93 -3.26
C GLY A 80 -5.88 -30.80 -4.17
N VAL A 81 -4.84 -30.05 -3.83
CA VAL A 81 -3.55 -30.10 -4.56
C VAL A 81 -2.42 -30.14 -3.54
N SER A 82 -1.90 -31.34 -3.31
CA SER A 82 -0.67 -31.54 -2.55
C SER A 82 0.51 -30.94 -3.34
N LEU A 83 0.90 -29.70 -3.01
CA LEU A 83 2.13 -29.06 -3.46
C LEU A 83 3.38 -29.27 -2.57
N PRO A 84 3.45 -30.16 -1.54
CA PRO A 84 4.58 -30.15 -0.60
C PRO A 84 5.93 -30.54 -1.24
N ASN A 85 5.94 -30.98 -2.50
CA ASN A 85 7.17 -31.27 -3.26
C ASN A 85 7.40 -30.36 -4.48
N LEU A 86 6.51 -29.41 -4.78
CA LEU A 86 6.66 -28.55 -5.97
C LEU A 86 7.31 -27.20 -5.65
N ILE A 87 7.11 -26.67 -4.44
CA ILE A 87 7.66 -25.38 -4.00
C ILE A 87 8.06 -25.50 -2.52
N ASP A 88 9.33 -25.24 -2.20
CA ASP A 88 9.82 -25.13 -0.83
C ASP A 88 9.08 -23.99 -0.11
N PRO A 89 8.42 -24.25 1.03
CA PRO A 89 7.76 -23.22 1.83
C PRO A 89 8.65 -22.01 2.14
N THR A 90 9.97 -22.22 2.27
CA THR A 90 10.96 -21.16 2.50
C THR A 90 10.95 -20.11 1.39
N VAL A 91 10.90 -20.57 0.13
CA VAL A 91 10.87 -19.70 -1.04
C VAL A 91 9.54 -18.95 -1.11
N LEU A 92 8.44 -19.61 -0.76
CA LEU A 92 7.11 -19.00 -0.71
C LEU A 92 7.06 -17.80 0.26
N TYR A 93 7.62 -17.96 1.46
CA TYR A 93 7.67 -16.88 2.44
C TYR A 93 8.59 -15.74 2.02
N GLN A 94 9.72 -16.05 1.38
CA GLN A 94 10.61 -15.02 0.84
C GLN A 94 9.92 -14.21 -0.26
N MET A 95 9.18 -14.88 -1.15
CA MET A 95 8.38 -14.24 -2.20
C MET A 95 7.27 -13.38 -1.62
N LEU A 96 6.58 -13.86 -0.58
CA LEU A 96 5.52 -13.12 0.09
C LEU A 96 6.05 -11.87 0.82
N ASN A 97 7.17 -12.00 1.56
CA ASN A 97 7.84 -10.86 2.20
C ASN A 97 8.30 -9.82 1.17
N LEU A 98 8.88 -10.28 0.06
CA LEU A 98 9.30 -9.39 -1.03
C LEU A 98 8.09 -8.67 -1.65
N THR A 99 6.99 -9.39 -1.86
CA THR A 99 5.74 -8.85 -2.43
C THR A 99 5.15 -7.79 -1.52
N VAL A 100 5.02 -8.08 -0.22
CA VAL A 100 4.49 -7.12 0.77
C VAL A 100 5.41 -5.90 0.88
N TYR A 101 6.73 -6.09 0.88
CA TYR A 101 7.68 -4.99 0.88
C TYR A 101 7.50 -4.07 -0.34
N TYR A 102 7.39 -4.64 -1.55
CA TYR A 102 7.15 -3.86 -2.76
C TYR A 102 5.78 -3.18 -2.74
N PHE A 103 4.75 -3.84 -2.23
CA PHE A 103 3.43 -3.26 -2.07
C PHE A 103 3.47 -2.01 -1.17
N ILE A 104 4.15 -2.10 -0.02
CA ILE A 104 4.33 -0.98 0.91
C ILE A 104 5.13 0.15 0.26
N MET A 105 6.21 -0.18 -0.46
CA MET A 105 7.01 0.83 -1.15
C MET A 105 6.24 1.50 -2.30
N GLN A 106 5.38 0.76 -3.02
CA GLN A 106 4.52 1.33 -4.04
C GLN A 106 3.43 2.22 -3.45
N PHE A 107 2.88 1.82 -2.30
CA PHE A 107 1.98 2.68 -1.55
C PHE A 107 2.69 3.97 -1.11
N MET A 108 3.93 3.88 -0.61
CA MET A 108 4.74 5.04 -0.22
C MET A 108 5.04 5.96 -1.42
N LEU A 109 5.36 5.40 -2.58
CA LEU A 109 5.58 6.15 -3.81
C LEU A 109 4.30 6.88 -4.27
N GLY A 110 3.16 6.19 -4.22
CA GLY A 110 1.85 6.78 -4.50
C GLY A 110 1.43 7.86 -3.49
N PHE A 111 1.79 7.69 -2.21
CA PHE A 111 1.57 8.68 -1.17
C PHE A 111 2.41 9.94 -1.42
N GLY A 112 3.70 9.77 -1.76
CA GLY A 112 4.59 10.87 -2.17
C GLY A 112 4.05 11.63 -3.37
N TYR A 113 3.51 10.92 -4.39
CA TYR A 113 2.86 11.53 -5.55
C TYR A 113 1.68 12.43 -5.14
N LYS A 114 0.77 11.91 -4.30
CA LYS A 114 -0.40 12.66 -3.85
C LYS A 114 0.02 13.91 -3.07
N LEU A 115 1.01 13.78 -2.20
CA LEU A 115 1.52 14.90 -1.40
C LEU A 115 2.15 15.99 -2.28
N ALA A 116 2.97 15.58 -3.27
CA ALA A 116 3.56 16.49 -4.24
C ALA A 116 2.49 17.16 -5.10
N SER A 117 1.50 16.41 -5.57
CA SER A 117 0.39 16.93 -6.39
C SER A 117 -0.41 17.99 -5.64
N LEU A 118 -0.70 17.78 -4.35
CA LEU A 118 -1.33 18.79 -3.50
C LEU A 118 -0.46 20.05 -3.41
N GLY A 119 0.86 19.88 -3.20
CA GLY A 119 1.82 20.98 -3.16
C GLY A 119 1.78 21.82 -4.43
N VAL A 120 1.82 21.20 -5.62
CA VAL A 120 1.73 21.90 -6.91
C VAL A 120 0.40 22.66 -7.07
N GLN A 121 -0.71 22.01 -6.71
CA GLN A 121 -2.04 22.62 -6.82
C GLN A 121 -2.19 23.84 -5.92
N MET A 122 -1.55 23.82 -4.74
CA MET A 122 -1.60 24.93 -3.79
C MET A 122 -0.71 26.11 -4.18
N VAL A 123 0.41 25.85 -4.87
CA VAL A 123 1.27 26.93 -5.42
C VAL A 123 0.57 27.69 -6.55
N ARG A 124 -0.26 26.99 -7.35
CA ARG A 124 -1.01 27.57 -8.45
C ARG A 124 -2.26 28.29 -7.93
N PRO A 125 -2.38 29.62 -8.09
CA PRO A 125 -3.58 30.33 -7.67
C PRO A 125 -4.78 29.98 -8.55
N LEU A 126 -5.94 29.76 -7.94
CA LEU A 126 -7.22 29.62 -8.64
C LEU A 126 -7.75 31.01 -9.00
N LYS A 127 -7.38 31.51 -10.19
CA LYS A 127 -7.95 32.75 -10.73
C LYS A 127 -9.28 32.42 -11.41
N ILE A 128 -10.39 32.72 -10.74
CA ILE A 128 -11.72 32.56 -11.32
C ILE A 128 -12.02 33.83 -12.10
N SER A 129 -11.99 33.76 -13.43
CA SER A 129 -12.48 34.84 -14.29
C SER A 129 -14.00 34.70 -14.38
N VAL A 130 -14.71 35.72 -13.89
CA VAL A 130 -16.17 35.74 -13.90
C VAL A 130 -16.65 36.34 -15.23
N ASP A 131 -17.52 35.62 -15.96
CA ASP A 131 -18.15 36.12 -17.18
C ASP A 131 -19.29 37.09 -16.83
N GLN A 132 -19.03 38.39 -17.02
CA GLN A 132 -19.97 39.46 -16.71
C GLN A 132 -21.27 39.38 -17.51
N ASN A 133 -21.27 38.79 -18.71
CA ASN A 133 -22.49 38.63 -19.52
C ASN A 133 -23.47 37.62 -18.92
N ARG A 134 -22.97 36.61 -18.19
CA ARG A 134 -23.86 35.66 -17.49
C ARG A 134 -24.50 36.29 -16.26
N ILE A 135 -23.76 37.16 -15.55
CA ILE A 135 -24.30 37.86 -14.37
C ILE A 135 -25.40 38.84 -14.79
N SER A 136 -25.16 39.63 -15.84
CA SER A 136 -26.15 40.62 -16.30
C SER A 136 -27.45 39.97 -16.77
N ASN A 137 -27.38 38.84 -17.48
CA ASN A 137 -28.58 38.11 -17.92
C ASN A 137 -29.42 37.54 -16.77
N VAL A 138 -28.79 37.03 -15.70
CA VAL A 138 -29.49 36.51 -14.52
C VAL A 138 -30.10 37.65 -13.69
N VAL A 139 -29.40 38.78 -13.55
CA VAL A 139 -29.93 39.97 -12.88
C VAL A 139 -31.13 40.54 -13.63
N ASN A 140 -31.07 40.57 -14.96
CA ASN A 140 -32.17 41.07 -15.79
C ASN A 140 -33.38 40.12 -15.80
N SER A 141 -33.19 38.80 -15.80
CA SER A 141 -34.32 37.85 -15.72
C SER A 141 -35.06 37.92 -14.38
N THR A 142 -34.32 38.13 -13.28
CA THR A 142 -34.89 38.30 -11.93
C THR A 142 -35.69 39.59 -11.81
N LYS A 143 -35.19 40.68 -12.42
CA LYS A 143 -35.89 41.97 -12.42
C LYS A 143 -37.23 41.94 -13.16
N ASN A 144 -37.30 41.18 -14.27
CA ASN A 144 -38.51 41.05 -15.08
C ASN A 144 -39.57 40.11 -14.49
N SER A 145 -39.23 39.29 -13.50
CA SER A 145 -40.16 38.34 -12.86
C SER A 145 -40.76 38.87 -11.54
N THR A 146 -40.38 40.08 -11.13
CA THR A 146 -40.88 40.75 -9.91
C THR A 146 -41.76 41.98 -10.22
N GLN A 147 -42.05 42.24 -11.51
CA GLN A 147 -43.02 43.24 -11.97
C GLN A 147 -44.31 42.58 -12.44
#